data_AF-A9Q0M6-F1
#
_entry.id   AF-A9Q0M6-F1
#
_cell.length_a   1.000
_cell.length_b   1.000
_cell.length_c   1.000
_cell.angle_alpha   90.00
_cell.angle_beta   90.00
_cell.angle_gamma   90.00
#
_symmetry.space_group_name_H-M   'P 1'
#
loop_
_entity.id
_entity.type
_entity.pdbx_description
1 polymer ?
#
loop_
_entity_poly.entity_id
_entity_poly.type
_entity_poly.pdbx_seq_one_letter_code
_entity_poly.pdbx_strand_id
1 'polypeptide(L)' 'GFPDMATRGLLKRLHEELRLPVVGLFDWNPGGMGVYITYRYGSVKSGLESHLHTVDIKWLGLCWDDLER' A
#
# COMPACT_ATOMS: atom_id res chain seq x y z
N GLY A 1 5.47 -8.79 0.31
CA GLY A 1 6.31 -8.59 -0.90
C GLY A 1 5.80 -7.40 -1.70
N PHE A 2 6.51 -6.96 -2.74
CA PHE A 2 6.04 -5.87 -3.60
C PHE A 2 4.82 -6.31 -4.42
N PRO A 3 3.71 -5.55 -4.41
CA PRO A 3 2.52 -5.93 -5.12
C PRO A 3 2.66 -5.67 -6.62
N ASP A 4 2.11 -6.56 -7.44
CA ASP A 4 1.94 -6.30 -8.87
C ASP A 4 0.74 -5.35 -9.14
N MET A 5 0.53 -4.99 -10.41
CA MET A 5 -0.56 -4.09 -10.81
C MET A 5 -1.94 -4.71 -10.60
N ALA A 6 -2.09 -6.02 -10.83
CA ALA A 6 -3.38 -6.71 -10.71
C ALA A 6 -3.85 -6.76 -9.24
N THR A 7 -2.94 -7.06 -8.32
CA THR A 7 -3.17 -7.07 -6.87
C THR A 7 -3.63 -5.69 -6.39
N ARG A 8 -2.96 -4.62 -6.85
CA ARG A 8 -3.36 -3.25 -6.52
C ARG A 8 -4.71 -2.87 -7.13
N GLY A 9 -4.97 -3.27 -8.38
CA GLY A 9 -6.24 -3.05 -9.07
C GLY A 9 -7.42 -3.73 -8.35
N LEU A 10 -7.26 -4.98 -7.94
CA LEU A 10 -8.27 -5.71 -7.15
C LEU A 10 -8.54 -4.99 -5.82
N LEU A 11 -7.49 -4.63 -5.08
CA LEU A 11 -7.63 -3.95 -3.80
C LEU A 11 -8.34 -2.59 -3.95
N LYS A 12 -8.00 -1.83 -5.00
CA LYS A 12 -8.66 -0.57 -5.34
C LYS A 12 -10.16 -0.77 -5.58
N ARG A 13 -10.53 -1.76 -6.40
CA ARG A 13 -11.94 -2.07 -6.68
C ARG A 13 -12.69 -2.47 -5.43
N LEU A 14 -12.12 -3.31 -4.56
CA LEU A 14 -12.73 -3.66 -3.28
C LEU A 14 -12.95 -2.43 -2.40
N HIS A 15 -11.96 -1.53 -2.33
CA HIS A 15 -12.09 -0.27 -1.60
C HIS A 15 -13.22 0.61 -2.15
N GLU A 16 -13.29 0.80 -3.47
CA GLU A 16 -14.27 1.69 -4.11
C GLU A 16 -15.69 1.10 -4.11
N GLU A 17 -15.83 -0.18 -4.42
CA GLU A 17 -17.14 -0.86 -4.53
C GLU A 17 -17.75 -1.12 -3.15
N LEU A 18 -16.95 -1.52 -2.15
CA LEU A 18 -17.44 -1.88 -0.81
C LEU A 18 -17.25 -0.77 0.23
N ARG A 19 -16.57 0.32 -0.12
CA ARG A 19 -16.25 1.46 0.78
C ARG A 19 -15.51 1.03 2.04
N LEU A 20 -14.66 0.01 1.94
CA LEU A 20 -13.92 -0.53 3.07
C LEU A 20 -12.62 0.25 3.29
N PRO A 21 -12.24 0.58 4.53
CA PRO A 21 -10.92 1.14 4.80
C PRO A 21 -9.83 0.11 4.45
N VAL A 22 -8.79 0.57 3.77
CA VAL A 22 -7.62 -0.26 3.47
C VAL A 22 -6.52 0.06 4.46
N VAL A 23 -6.09 -0.96 5.19
CA VAL A 23 -4.96 -0.89 6.13
C VAL A 23 -3.92 -1.92 5.70
N GLY A 24 -2.65 -1.58 5.88
CA GLY A 24 -1.55 -2.48 5.60
C GLY A 24 -0.67 -2.68 6.82
N LEU A 25 -0.40 -3.94 7.14
CA LEU A 25 0.58 -4.35 8.14
C LEU A 25 1.90 -4.62 7.43
N PHE A 26 2.92 -3.85 7.78
CA PHE A 26 4.24 -3.90 7.15
C PHE A 26 5.33 -3.94 8.22
N ASP A 27 6.50 -4.44 7.84
CA ASP A 27 7.69 -4.34 8.68
C ASP A 27 8.17 -2.88 8.77
N TRP A 28 8.60 -2.46 9.96
CA TRP A 28 9.22 -1.16 10.17
C TRP A 28 10.66 -1.13 9.65
N ASN A 29 10.82 -1.26 8.34
CA ASN A 29 12.10 -1.20 7.64
C ASN A 29 11.93 -0.61 6.22
N PRO A 30 13.03 -0.29 5.51
CA PRO A 30 12.94 0.29 4.17
C PRO A 30 12.17 -0.58 3.15
N GLY A 31 12.21 -1.91 3.30
CA GLY A 31 11.46 -2.83 2.44
C GLY A 31 9.96 -2.73 2.65
N GLY A 32 9.49 -2.75 3.90
CA GLY A 32 8.08 -2.56 4.26
C GLY A 32 7.56 -1.19 3.83
N MET A 33 8.35 -0.14 4.02
CA MET A 33 8.07 1.20 3.48
C MET A 33 7.95 1.20 1.95
N GLY A 34 8.83 0.48 1.25
CA GLY A 34 8.76 0.34 -0.21
C GLY A 34 7.47 -0.32 -0.70
N VAL A 35 7.00 -1.37 0.00
CA VAL A 35 5.72 -2.01 -0.29
C VAL A 35 4.56 -1.03 -0.05
N TYR A 36 4.54 -0.33 1.09
CA TYR A 36 3.52 0.67 1.41
C TYR A 36 3.43 1.79 0.36
N ILE A 37 4.57 2.37 -0.01
CA ILE A 37 4.65 3.43 -1.02
C ILE A 37 4.17 2.93 -2.38
N THR A 38 4.45 1.66 -2.73
CA THR A 38 3.98 1.08 -3.99
C THR A 38 2.45 1.00 -4.06
N TYR A 39 1.79 0.67 -2.95
CA TYR A 39 0.32 0.72 -2.88
C TYR A 39 -0.21 2.15 -2.95
N ARG A 40 0.39 3.07 -2.18
CA ARG A 40 -0.15 4.43 -2.00
C ARG A 40 0.14 5.37 -3.16
N TYR A 41 1.31 5.26 -3.77
CA TYR A 41 1.82 6.20 -4.78
C TYR A 41 2.18 5.52 -6.11
N GLY A 42 2.23 4.19 -6.13
CA GLY A 42 2.62 3.43 -7.30
C GLY A 42 4.12 3.16 -7.37
N SER A 43 4.54 2.55 -8.47
CA SER A 43 5.92 2.18 -8.76
C SER A 43 6.36 2.80 -10.08
N VAL A 44 7.56 3.38 -10.08
CA VAL A 44 8.22 3.90 -11.30
C VAL A 44 8.38 2.78 -12.34
N LYS A 45 8.62 1.53 -11.89
CA LYS A 45 8.79 0.38 -12.79
C LYS A 45 7.51 0.02 -13.56
N SER A 46 6.34 0.39 -13.05
CA SER A 46 5.05 0.15 -13.68
C SER A 46 4.64 1.25 -14.68
N GLY A 47 5.51 2.24 -14.92
CA GLY A 47 5.31 3.27 -15.93
C GLY A 47 4.12 4.19 -15.65
N LEU A 48 3.61 4.81 -16.72
CA LEU A 48 2.55 5.82 -16.65
C LEU A 48 1.28 5.26 -16.00
N GLU A 49 0.88 4.02 -16.25
CA GLU A 49 -0.35 3.41 -15.70
C GLU A 49 -0.32 3.17 -14.19
N SER A 50 0.85 3.30 -13.55
CA SER A 50 0.99 2.91 -12.14
C SER A 50 0.12 3.72 -11.18
N HIS A 51 -0.18 4.97 -11.51
CA HIS A 51 -1.00 5.86 -10.66
C HIS A 51 -2.48 5.44 -10.64
N LEU A 52 -2.97 4.79 -11.71
CA LEU A 52 -4.35 4.31 -11.80
C LEU A 52 -4.67 3.21 -10.80
N HIS A 53 -3.64 2.53 -10.30
CA HIS A 53 -3.74 1.45 -9.32
C HIS A 53 -3.19 1.86 -7.95
N THR A 54 -3.29 3.15 -7.60
CA THR A 54 -3.02 3.60 -6.22
C THR A 54 -4.22 3.38 -5.34
N VAL A 55 -3.97 3.08 -4.07
CA VAL A 55 -4.99 2.82 -3.05
C VAL A 55 -4.68 3.70 -1.84
N ASP A 56 -5.69 4.34 -1.25
CA ASP A 56 -5.55 5.11 0.00
C ASP A 56 -5.34 4.18 1.21
N ILE A 57 -4.21 3.46 1.20
CA ILE A 57 -3.82 2.52 2.25
C ILE A 57 -3.25 3.27 3.45
N LYS A 58 -3.71 2.91 4.64
CA LYS A 58 -3.21 3.42 5.92
C LYS A 58 -2.17 2.46 6.50
N TRP A 59 -1.12 3.03 7.10
CA TRP A 59 -0.10 2.25 7.79
C TRP A 59 -0.65 1.76 9.13
N LEU A 60 -0.71 0.44 9.31
CA LEU A 60 -1.02 -0.24 10.57
C LEU A 60 0.19 -1.02 11.12
N GLY A 61 1.26 -1.13 10.33
CA GLY A 61 2.53 -1.73 10.76
C GLY A 61 3.09 -1.10 12.02
N LEU A 62 4.01 -1.80 12.66
CA LEU A 62 4.78 -1.27 13.78
C LEU A 62 5.47 0.04 13.35
N CYS A 63 5.49 1.03 14.23
CA CYS A 63 6.29 2.24 14.09
C CYS A 63 7.10 2.49 15.37
N TRP A 64 8.02 3.47 15.31
CA TRP A 64 8.86 3.83 16.45
C TRP A 64 8.02 4.16 17.70
N ASP A 65 6.96 4.94 17.53
CA ASP A 65 6.09 5.38 18.63
C ASP A 65 5.39 4.20 19.35
N ASP A 66 5.24 3.05 18.69
CA ASP A 66 4.65 1.85 19.30
C ASP A 66 5.64 1.13 20.24
N LEU A 67 6.95 1.34 20.08
CA LEU A 67 7.99 0.72 20.92
C LEU A 67 8.29 1.53 22.19
N GLU A 68 7.87 2.79 22.23
CA GLU A 68 8.05 3.68 23.39
C GLU A 68 6.89 3.60 24.39
N ARG A 69 5.91 2.71 24.17
CA ARG A 69 4.74 2.47 25.03
C ARG A 69 4.83 1.11 25.73
#